data_AF-A0A0G1NRN2-F1
#
_entry.id   AF-A0A0G1NRN2-F1
#
_cell.length_a   1.000
_cell.length_b   1.000
_cell.length_c   1.000
_cell.angle_alpha   90.00
_cell.angle_beta   90.00
_cell.angle_gamma   90.00
#
_symmetry.space_group_name_H-M   'P 1'
#
loop_
_entity.id
_entity.type
_entity.pdbx_description
1 polymer ?
#
loop_
_entity_poly.entity_id
_entity_poly.type
_entity_poly.pdbx_seq_one_letter_code
_entity_poly.pdbx_strand_id
1 'polypeptide(L)'
;MTLRLPLDSKERFTEKTPYAPRPDNPYAISKAEADRVVRDFYKETGMFITISNCSNNYGPYQFPEKYVPLLVTNLIDGYKAPVHGDGRHVRDWIHTDDHARAVDLILQKGKPGETYLIGAENDRPNAYVAERIVYLSGKDASWIKYVPDRHSNDRRYAIDATKIIEDLGWKPEVSRDKFDDGLKETIGWYKKNEDWWRPLLQRRALISNGDNNVFAYMSLDREVGKTKLSFNPEETIAKDDRAKIVLTEKLLTEEN
;
A
#
# COMPACT_ATOMS: atom_id res chain seq x y z
N MET A 1 13.42 20.11 14.30
CA MET A 1 13.23 20.04 12.83
C MET A 1 12.62 18.71 12.49
N THR A 2 11.45 18.69 11.84
CA THR A 2 10.85 17.45 11.32
C THR A 2 11.60 17.06 10.04
N LEU A 3 12.19 15.86 10.01
CA LEU A 3 12.86 15.26 8.82
C LEU A 3 11.81 14.90 7.76
N ARG A 4 11.24 15.91 7.11
CA ARG A 4 10.26 15.76 6.03
C ARG A 4 10.90 16.23 4.74
N LEU A 5 10.76 15.43 3.68
CA LEU A 5 11.19 15.84 2.34
C LEU A 5 10.26 16.96 1.84
N PRO A 6 10.80 18.14 1.48
CA PRO A 6 10.03 19.18 0.81
C PRO A 6 9.55 18.69 -0.56
N LEU A 7 8.38 19.16 -1.01
CA LEU A 7 7.80 18.77 -2.32
C LEU A 7 8.73 19.07 -3.50
N ASP A 8 9.37 20.24 -3.46
CA ASP A 8 10.19 20.76 -4.56
C ASP A 8 11.69 20.45 -4.39
N SER A 9 12.03 19.51 -3.49
CA SER A 9 13.41 19.08 -3.21
C SER A 9 13.77 17.81 -3.97
N LYS A 10 15.06 17.70 -4.35
CA LYS A 10 15.65 16.46 -4.90
C LYS A 10 16.10 15.47 -3.83
N GLU A 11 16.04 15.85 -2.55
CA GLU A 11 16.41 14.99 -1.44
C GLU A 11 15.62 13.67 -1.45
N ARG A 12 16.27 12.60 -1.02
CA ARG A 12 15.71 11.26 -0.94
C ARG A 12 16.09 10.64 0.40
N PHE A 13 15.28 9.73 0.89
CA PHE A 13 15.65 8.92 2.04
C PHE A 13 16.76 7.94 1.65
N THR A 14 17.75 7.83 2.52
CA THR A 14 18.84 6.84 2.45
C THR A 14 18.78 5.99 3.71
N GLU A 15 19.51 4.89 3.77
CA GLU A 15 19.62 4.05 4.97
C GLU A 15 20.15 4.83 6.19
N LYS A 16 20.81 5.97 5.97
CA LYS A 16 21.37 6.86 7.00
C LYS A 16 20.36 7.91 7.47
N THR A 17 19.21 8.05 6.80
CA THR A 17 18.18 9.00 7.24
C THR A 17 17.60 8.55 8.59
N PRO A 18 17.60 9.39 9.63
CA PRO A 18 16.99 9.04 10.91
C PRO A 18 15.49 8.83 10.78
N TYR A 19 14.94 7.83 11.48
CA TYR A 19 13.49 7.69 11.62
C TYR A 19 12.91 8.90 12.33
N ALA A 20 11.90 9.51 11.71
CA ALA A 20 11.15 10.62 12.30
C ALA A 20 9.65 10.54 11.91
N PRO A 21 8.97 9.41 12.23
CA PRO A 21 7.56 9.27 11.94
C PRO A 21 6.75 10.36 12.66
N ARG A 22 5.64 10.79 12.06
CA ARG A 22 4.79 11.79 12.70
C ARG A 22 4.15 11.22 13.97
N PRO A 23 3.98 12.01 15.05
CA PRO A 23 3.32 11.56 16.28
C PRO A 23 1.88 11.05 16.07
N ASP A 24 1.20 11.56 15.05
CA ASP A 24 -0.17 11.20 14.68
C ASP A 24 -0.25 10.02 13.69
N ASN A 25 0.87 9.35 13.40
CA ASN A 25 0.93 8.18 12.52
C ASN A 25 1.42 6.92 13.27
N PRO A 26 0.53 6.23 14.02
CA PRO A 26 0.90 5.07 14.84
C PRO A 26 1.44 3.89 14.02
N TYR A 27 1.04 3.76 12.75
CA TYR A 27 1.59 2.75 11.84
C TYR A 27 3.08 2.97 11.55
N ALA A 28 3.47 4.21 11.22
CA ALA A 28 4.86 4.51 10.94
C ALA A 28 5.73 4.42 12.21
N ILE A 29 5.18 4.82 13.37
CA ILE A 29 5.85 4.67 14.66
C ILE A 29 6.12 3.20 14.97
N SER A 30 5.11 2.32 14.84
CA SER A 30 5.28 0.90 15.16
C SER A 30 6.29 0.21 14.24
N LYS A 31 6.35 0.58 12.96
CA LYS A 31 7.36 0.09 12.01
C LYS A 31 8.77 0.58 12.34
N ALA A 32 8.92 1.86 12.68
CA ALA A 32 10.22 2.40 13.08
C ALA A 32 10.77 1.74 14.36
N GLU A 33 9.91 1.49 15.35
CA GLU A 33 10.30 0.78 16.58
C GLU A 33 10.62 -0.69 16.31
N ALA A 34 9.88 -1.37 15.43
CA ALA A 34 10.21 -2.74 15.02
C ALA A 34 11.60 -2.81 14.36
N ASP A 35 11.90 -1.91 13.42
CA ASP A 35 13.22 -1.83 12.77
C ASP A 35 14.33 -1.57 13.80
N ARG A 36 14.08 -0.72 14.81
CA ARG A 36 15.02 -0.48 15.92
C ARG A 36 15.29 -1.76 16.71
N VAL A 37 14.25 -2.48 17.13
CA VAL A 37 14.38 -3.75 17.88
C VAL A 37 15.18 -4.77 17.08
N VAL A 38 14.93 -4.90 15.77
CA VAL A 38 15.68 -5.81 14.89
C VAL A 38 17.16 -5.44 14.82
N ARG A 39 17.49 -4.15 14.70
CA ARG A 39 18.89 -3.66 14.69
C ARG A 39 19.59 -3.90 16.03
N ASP A 40 18.91 -3.68 17.15
CA ASP A 40 19.48 -3.91 18.47
C ASP A 40 19.70 -5.41 18.72
N PHE A 41 18.76 -6.26 18.30
CA PHE A 41 18.92 -7.72 18.36
C PHE A 41 20.15 -8.21 17.55
N TYR A 42 20.38 -7.64 16.36
CA TYR A 42 21.58 -7.93 15.58
C TYR A 42 22.87 -7.57 16.33
N LYS A 43 22.94 -6.38 16.96
CA LYS A 43 24.13 -5.94 17.71
C LYS A 43 24.45 -6.87 18.87
N GLU A 44 23.43 -7.35 19.58
CA GLU A 44 23.60 -8.22 20.74
C GLU A 44 23.94 -9.66 20.38
N THR A 45 23.43 -10.18 19.26
CA THR A 45 23.50 -11.61 18.95
C THR A 45 24.40 -11.97 17.77
N GLY A 46 24.66 -11.03 16.87
CA GLY A 46 25.32 -11.31 15.58
C GLY A 46 24.50 -12.22 14.65
N MET A 47 23.22 -12.47 14.93
CA MET A 47 22.36 -13.32 14.09
C MET A 47 22.23 -12.73 12.67
N PHE A 48 22.22 -13.57 11.65
CA PHE A 48 22.03 -13.11 10.26
C PHE A 48 20.64 -12.46 10.10
N ILE A 49 20.62 -11.13 10.01
CA ILE A 49 19.42 -10.31 9.90
C ILE A 49 19.64 -9.28 8.79
N THR A 50 18.59 -8.97 8.04
CA THR A 50 18.54 -7.84 7.11
C THR A 50 17.21 -7.10 7.29
N ILE A 51 17.19 -5.80 6.98
CA ILE A 51 15.96 -5.00 6.94
C ILE A 51 15.75 -4.48 5.52
N SER A 52 14.51 -4.57 5.02
CA SER A 52 14.10 -3.96 3.75
C SER A 52 13.00 -2.92 3.96
N ASN A 53 13.22 -1.69 3.50
CA ASN A 53 12.19 -0.65 3.51
C ASN A 53 11.90 -0.23 2.07
N CYS A 54 10.65 -0.39 1.62
CA CYS A 54 10.27 -0.14 0.24
C CYS A 54 9.37 1.08 0.06
N SER A 55 9.24 1.53 -1.19
CA SER A 55 8.30 2.56 -1.59
C SER A 55 6.86 2.04 -1.77
N ASN A 56 5.94 2.87 -2.26
CA ASN A 56 4.55 2.49 -2.43
C ASN A 56 4.41 1.41 -3.50
N ASN A 57 4.01 0.22 -3.09
CA ASN A 57 3.76 -0.89 -3.98
C ASN A 57 2.45 -0.70 -4.76
N TYR A 58 2.43 -1.16 -6.01
CA TYR A 58 1.21 -1.34 -6.81
C TYR A 58 1.33 -2.63 -7.65
N GLY A 59 0.18 -3.20 -8.03
CA GLY A 59 0.14 -4.42 -8.84
C GLY A 59 -1.05 -5.33 -8.48
N PRO A 60 -1.06 -6.56 -9.02
CA PRO A 60 -2.01 -7.61 -8.69
C PRO A 60 -2.23 -7.82 -7.19
N TYR A 61 -3.42 -8.27 -6.80
CA TYR A 61 -3.79 -8.63 -5.41
C TYR A 61 -3.74 -7.50 -4.37
N GLN A 62 -3.53 -6.24 -4.77
CA GLN A 62 -3.64 -5.13 -3.84
C GLN A 62 -5.10 -4.88 -3.46
N PHE A 63 -5.39 -4.71 -2.16
CA PHE A 63 -6.76 -4.52 -1.68
C PHE A 63 -7.40 -3.25 -2.29
N PRO A 64 -8.68 -3.26 -2.71
CA PRO A 64 -9.30 -2.19 -3.49
C PRO A 64 -9.47 -0.85 -2.77
N GLU A 65 -9.14 -0.77 -1.47
CA GLU A 65 -9.09 0.51 -0.73
C GLU A 65 -7.83 1.33 -1.03
N LYS A 66 -6.76 0.68 -1.53
CA LYS A 66 -5.48 1.35 -1.78
C LYS A 66 -5.61 2.24 -3.01
N TYR A 67 -4.73 3.23 -3.12
CA TYR A 67 -4.90 4.31 -4.08
C TYR A 67 -5.06 3.84 -5.53
N VAL A 68 -4.08 3.12 -6.08
CA VAL A 68 -4.14 2.58 -7.45
C VAL A 68 -5.39 1.72 -7.68
N PRO A 69 -5.65 0.65 -6.89
CA PRO A 69 -6.79 -0.22 -7.16
C PRO A 69 -8.14 0.43 -6.90
N LEU A 70 -8.24 1.39 -5.98
CA LEU A 70 -9.44 2.21 -5.82
C LEU A 70 -9.77 2.93 -7.12
N LEU A 71 -8.80 3.63 -7.73
CA LEU A 71 -9.03 4.34 -8.97
C LEU A 71 -9.44 3.38 -10.08
N VAL A 72 -8.71 2.27 -10.25
CA VAL A 72 -8.98 1.28 -11.30
C VAL A 72 -10.37 0.68 -11.16
N THR A 73 -10.70 0.15 -9.98
CA THR A 73 -11.99 -0.51 -9.74
C THR A 73 -13.16 0.49 -9.76
N ASN A 74 -12.97 1.74 -9.34
CA ASN A 74 -13.98 2.79 -9.51
C ASN A 74 -14.30 3.02 -10.98
N LEU A 75 -13.29 3.16 -11.83
CA LEU A 75 -13.49 3.41 -13.26
C LEU A 75 -14.17 2.24 -13.96
N ILE A 76 -13.94 1.00 -13.50
CA ILE A 76 -14.64 -0.21 -13.96
C ILE A 76 -16.13 -0.12 -13.59
N ASP A 77 -16.46 0.25 -12.35
CA ASP A 77 -17.85 0.34 -11.86
C ASP A 77 -18.56 1.67 -12.23
N GLY A 78 -17.93 2.53 -13.04
CA GLY A 78 -18.54 3.79 -13.47
C GLY A 78 -18.47 4.95 -12.46
N TYR A 79 -17.66 4.82 -11.40
CA TYR A 79 -17.35 5.90 -10.46
C TYR A 79 -16.19 6.77 -10.97
N LYS A 80 -16.15 8.03 -10.51
CA LYS A 80 -14.98 8.91 -10.71
C LYS A 80 -13.78 8.43 -9.88
N ALA A 81 -12.58 8.83 -10.30
CA ALA A 81 -11.31 8.61 -9.63
C ALA A 81 -11.07 9.69 -8.55
N PRO A 82 -11.18 9.38 -7.24
CA PRO A 82 -10.98 10.36 -6.18
C PRO A 82 -9.50 10.69 -5.95
N VAL A 83 -9.16 11.98 -5.98
CA VAL A 83 -7.82 12.51 -5.66
C VAL A 83 -7.92 13.38 -4.41
N HIS A 84 -7.16 13.02 -3.37
CA HIS A 84 -7.23 13.71 -2.08
C HIS A 84 -6.44 15.03 -2.09
N GLY A 85 -7.05 16.06 -1.49
CA GLY A 85 -6.44 17.39 -1.34
C GLY A 85 -6.19 18.06 -2.68
N ASP A 86 -4.98 18.58 -2.86
CA ASP A 86 -4.49 19.20 -4.10
C ASP A 86 -3.88 18.18 -5.08
N GLY A 87 -3.83 16.89 -4.72
CA GLY A 87 -3.18 15.85 -5.51
C GLY A 87 -1.65 15.97 -5.61
N ARG A 88 -1.03 16.92 -4.92
CA ARG A 88 0.42 17.20 -4.99
C ARG A 88 1.27 16.30 -4.09
N HIS A 89 0.64 15.45 -3.28
CA HIS A 89 1.36 14.44 -2.49
C HIS A 89 2.17 13.54 -3.42
N VAL A 90 3.46 13.40 -3.13
CA VAL A 90 4.41 12.62 -3.94
C VAL A 90 4.71 11.30 -3.25
N ARG A 91 4.63 10.21 -4.02
CA ARG A 91 5.06 8.88 -3.61
C ARG A 91 5.96 8.29 -4.69
N ASP A 92 6.97 7.55 -4.28
CA ASP A 92 7.72 6.65 -5.15
C ASP A 92 6.90 5.37 -5.34
N TRP A 93 6.69 4.95 -6.59
CA TRP A 93 5.85 3.81 -6.96
C TRP A 93 6.68 2.67 -7.55
N ILE A 94 6.63 1.51 -6.91
CA ILE A 94 7.32 0.28 -7.33
C ILE A 94 6.30 -0.81 -7.67
N HIS A 95 6.54 -1.55 -8.76
CA HIS A 95 5.72 -2.71 -9.09
C HIS A 95 5.94 -3.81 -8.04
N THR A 96 4.88 -4.52 -7.65
CA THR A 96 4.96 -5.52 -6.58
C THR A 96 5.98 -6.64 -6.89
N ASP A 97 6.15 -7.01 -8.16
CA ASP A 97 7.13 -8.02 -8.56
C ASP A 97 8.57 -7.52 -8.45
N ASP A 98 8.82 -6.23 -8.71
CA ASP A 98 10.14 -5.62 -8.50
C ASP A 98 10.52 -5.63 -7.02
N HIS A 99 9.56 -5.33 -6.15
CA HIS A 99 9.77 -5.41 -4.72
C HIS A 99 10.00 -6.87 -4.26
N ALA A 100 9.24 -7.84 -4.78
CA ALA A 100 9.44 -9.25 -4.45
C ALA A 100 10.83 -9.75 -4.86
N ARG A 101 11.29 -9.42 -6.07
CA ARG A 101 12.66 -9.72 -6.54
C ARG A 101 13.74 -9.05 -5.68
N ALA A 102 13.50 -7.83 -5.21
CA ALA A 102 14.42 -7.15 -4.31
C ALA A 102 14.57 -7.90 -2.99
N VAL A 103 13.45 -8.32 -2.38
CA VAL A 103 13.44 -9.10 -1.14
C VAL A 103 14.14 -10.45 -1.32
N ASP A 104 13.84 -11.18 -2.39
CA ASP A 104 14.51 -12.45 -2.71
C ASP A 104 16.03 -12.27 -2.84
N LEU A 105 16.47 -11.21 -3.52
CA LEU A 105 17.89 -10.91 -3.66
C LEU A 105 18.57 -10.56 -2.32
N ILE A 106 17.88 -9.82 -1.45
CA ILE A 106 18.37 -9.50 -0.09
C ILE A 106 18.50 -10.78 0.74
N LEU A 107 17.54 -11.70 0.66
CA LEU A 107 17.61 -12.98 1.37
C LEU A 107 18.81 -13.83 0.91
N GLN A 108 19.12 -13.81 -0.39
CA GLN A 108 20.21 -14.60 -0.96
C GLN A 108 21.60 -13.98 -0.77
N LYS A 109 21.70 -12.65 -0.85
CA LYS A 109 22.99 -11.94 -0.98
C LYS A 109 23.17 -10.76 -0.02
N GLY A 110 22.17 -10.44 0.78
CA GLY A 110 22.21 -9.34 1.73
C GLY A 110 23.33 -9.52 2.75
N LYS A 111 23.90 -8.40 3.21
CA LYS A 111 24.93 -8.41 4.25
C LYS A 111 24.25 -8.40 5.63
N PRO A 112 24.72 -9.22 6.60
CA PRO A 112 24.18 -9.23 7.96
C PRO A 112 24.17 -7.83 8.58
N GLY A 113 23.09 -7.48 9.28
CA GLY A 113 22.89 -6.21 9.96
C GLY A 113 22.52 -5.04 9.06
N GLU A 114 22.57 -5.21 7.74
CA GLU A 114 22.33 -4.11 6.82
C GLU A 114 20.84 -3.87 6.59
N THR A 115 20.52 -2.59 6.39
CA THR A 115 19.25 -2.13 5.81
C THR A 115 19.46 -1.88 4.32
N TYR A 116 18.45 -2.22 3.51
CA TYR A 116 18.38 -1.92 2.08
C TYR A 116 17.09 -1.16 1.78
N LEU A 117 17.19 0.05 1.23
CA LEU A 117 16.03 0.75 0.71
C LEU A 117 15.71 0.29 -0.72
N ILE A 118 14.43 0.05 -0.99
CA ILE A 118 13.94 -0.48 -2.26
C ILE A 118 12.98 0.53 -2.90
N GLY A 119 13.35 1.10 -4.05
CA GLY A 119 12.54 2.06 -4.79
C GLY A 119 12.84 2.03 -6.28
N ALA A 120 11.91 2.52 -7.09
CA ALA A 120 12.03 2.46 -8.56
C ALA A 120 12.41 3.81 -9.20
N GLU A 121 12.86 4.78 -8.38
CA GLU A 121 13.08 6.18 -8.76
C GLU A 121 11.87 6.82 -9.46
N ASN A 122 10.68 6.36 -9.11
CA ASN A 122 9.43 6.73 -9.74
C ASN A 122 8.56 7.55 -8.79
N ASP A 123 9.16 8.57 -8.18
CA ASP A 123 8.46 9.55 -7.38
C ASP A 123 7.57 10.44 -8.25
N ARG A 124 6.25 10.33 -8.05
CA ARG A 124 5.20 11.00 -8.82
C ARG A 124 4.15 11.63 -7.91
N PRO A 125 3.58 12.79 -8.26
CA PRO A 125 2.37 13.30 -7.62
C PRO A 125 1.21 12.33 -7.79
N ASN A 126 0.34 12.25 -6.79
CA ASN A 126 -0.88 11.44 -6.86
C ASN A 126 -1.76 11.83 -8.06
N ALA A 127 -1.90 13.14 -8.34
CA ALA A 127 -2.65 13.63 -9.51
C ALA A 127 -2.14 13.02 -10.83
N TYR A 128 -0.81 12.97 -11.02
CA TYR A 128 -0.20 12.34 -12.20
C TYR A 128 -0.62 10.87 -12.33
N VAL A 129 -0.56 10.11 -11.23
CA VAL A 129 -0.95 8.68 -11.24
C VAL A 129 -2.43 8.51 -11.60
N ALA A 130 -3.31 9.36 -11.06
CA ALA A 130 -4.73 9.34 -11.41
C ALA A 130 -4.97 9.65 -12.90
N GLU A 131 -4.31 10.69 -13.43
CA GLU A 131 -4.38 11.06 -14.84
C GLU A 131 -3.93 9.91 -15.75
N ARG A 132 -2.81 9.24 -15.43
CA ARG A 132 -2.36 8.07 -16.19
C ARG A 132 -3.38 6.94 -16.14
N ILE A 133 -3.90 6.58 -14.96
CA ILE A 133 -4.89 5.49 -14.83
C ILE A 133 -6.18 5.81 -15.60
N VAL A 134 -6.67 7.04 -15.52
CA VAL A 134 -7.88 7.50 -16.24
C VAL A 134 -7.65 7.43 -17.75
N TYR A 135 -6.53 7.96 -18.23
CA TYR A 135 -6.15 7.92 -19.65
C TYR A 135 -6.01 6.48 -20.16
N LEU A 136 -5.27 5.62 -19.46
CA LEU A 136 -5.06 4.21 -19.81
C LEU A 136 -6.35 3.38 -19.70
N SER A 137 -7.35 3.85 -18.96
CA SER A 137 -8.69 3.25 -18.91
C SER A 137 -9.60 3.72 -20.04
N GLY A 138 -9.12 4.56 -20.97
CA GLY A 138 -9.90 5.09 -22.10
C GLY A 138 -10.86 6.21 -21.71
N LYS A 139 -10.56 6.94 -20.63
CA LYS A 139 -11.40 8.04 -20.09
C LYS A 139 -10.60 9.35 -20.09
N ASP A 140 -11.31 10.48 -20.02
CA ASP A 140 -10.71 11.81 -19.97
C ASP A 140 -10.68 12.39 -18.53
N ALA A 141 -10.02 13.54 -18.37
CA ALA A 141 -9.80 14.20 -17.09
C ALA A 141 -11.10 14.53 -16.31
N SER A 142 -12.26 14.60 -16.95
CA SER A 142 -13.56 14.81 -16.26
C SER A 142 -13.94 13.67 -15.31
N TRP A 143 -13.30 12.50 -15.46
CA TRP A 143 -13.43 11.35 -14.56
C TRP A 143 -12.61 11.49 -13.28
N ILE A 144 -11.81 12.53 -13.12
CA ILE A 144 -11.11 12.84 -11.87
C ILE A 144 -12.01 13.70 -10.98
N LYS A 145 -12.07 13.38 -9.69
CA LYS A 145 -12.77 14.17 -8.66
C LYS A 145 -11.80 14.49 -7.53
N TYR A 146 -11.57 15.76 -7.26
CA TYR A 146 -10.82 16.15 -6.07
C TYR A 146 -11.72 16.08 -4.84
N VAL A 147 -11.21 15.49 -3.76
CA VAL A 147 -11.92 15.25 -2.51
C VAL A 147 -11.12 15.78 -1.32
N PRO A 148 -11.76 16.07 -0.16
CA PRO A 148 -11.05 16.57 1.00
C PRO A 148 -9.84 15.71 1.38
N ASP A 149 -8.77 16.35 1.82
CA ASP A 149 -7.52 15.68 2.14
C ASP A 149 -7.66 14.71 3.34
N ARG A 150 -6.69 13.80 3.47
CA ARG A 150 -6.60 12.88 4.61
C ARG A 150 -5.76 13.50 5.73
N HIS A 151 -6.18 13.25 6.96
CA HIS A 151 -5.39 13.59 8.15
C HIS A 151 -4.04 12.84 8.10
N SER A 152 -2.97 13.48 8.60
CA SER A 152 -1.63 12.89 8.76
C SER A 152 -0.88 12.45 7.49
N ASN A 153 -1.21 12.99 6.31
CA ASN A 153 -0.52 12.62 5.07
C ASN A 153 0.81 13.36 4.92
N ASP A 154 1.94 12.64 4.87
CA ASP A 154 3.24 13.25 4.56
C ASP A 154 3.28 13.70 3.11
N ARG A 155 3.88 14.87 2.87
CA ARG A 155 3.85 15.52 1.55
C ARG A 155 4.63 14.77 0.48
N ARG A 156 5.82 14.27 0.78
CA ARG A 156 6.68 13.58 -0.19
C ARG A 156 7.43 12.42 0.45
N TYR A 157 7.39 11.27 -0.23
CA TYR A 157 8.29 10.15 0.00
C TYR A 157 9.03 9.84 -1.30
N ALA A 158 10.35 9.81 -1.22
CA ALA A 158 11.23 9.40 -2.30
C ALA A 158 12.42 8.66 -1.70
N ILE A 159 12.76 7.51 -2.28
CA ILE A 159 13.81 6.63 -1.79
C ILE A 159 15.02 6.74 -2.74
N ASP A 160 16.20 6.70 -2.15
CA ASP A 160 17.46 6.46 -2.83
C ASP A 160 17.78 4.96 -2.69
N ALA A 161 17.77 4.24 -3.81
CA ALA A 161 18.03 2.80 -3.87
C ALA A 161 19.48 2.48 -4.25
N THR A 162 20.39 3.47 -4.25
CA THR A 162 21.79 3.30 -4.69
C THR A 162 22.47 2.14 -3.98
N LYS A 163 22.24 1.97 -2.67
CA LYS A 163 22.89 0.91 -1.90
C LYS A 163 22.57 -0.49 -2.40
N ILE A 164 21.28 -0.84 -2.59
CA ILE A 164 20.91 -2.18 -3.04
C ILE A 164 21.39 -2.42 -4.49
N ILE A 165 21.43 -1.36 -5.31
CA ILE A 165 21.96 -1.41 -6.68
C ILE A 165 23.47 -1.72 -6.67
N GLU A 166 24.24 -1.00 -5.87
CA GLU A 166 25.71 -1.14 -5.80
C GLU A 166 26.14 -2.41 -5.07
N ASP A 167 25.50 -2.74 -3.93
CA ASP A 167 25.88 -3.90 -3.13
C ASP A 167 25.43 -5.22 -3.76
N LEU A 168 24.20 -5.28 -4.30
CA LEU A 168 23.56 -6.54 -4.70
C LEU A 168 23.30 -6.63 -6.21
N GLY A 169 23.50 -5.55 -6.97
CA GLY A 169 23.20 -5.50 -8.40
C GLY A 169 21.72 -5.41 -8.74
N TRP A 170 20.86 -5.08 -7.76
CA TRP A 170 19.42 -4.97 -7.97
C TRP A 170 19.06 -3.84 -8.92
N LYS A 171 18.07 -4.03 -9.80
CA LYS A 171 17.45 -2.96 -10.59
C LYS A 171 15.98 -3.29 -10.84
N PRO A 172 15.07 -2.29 -10.84
CA PRO A 172 13.68 -2.53 -11.19
C PRO A 172 13.55 -2.84 -12.68
N GLU A 173 12.73 -3.83 -13.04
CA GLU A 173 12.33 -4.11 -14.42
C GLU A 173 11.25 -3.14 -14.90
N VAL A 174 10.37 -2.69 -13.98
CA VAL A 174 9.37 -1.65 -14.22
C VAL A 174 9.90 -0.32 -13.69
N SER A 175 10.81 0.27 -14.45
CA SER A 175 11.41 1.57 -14.21
C SER A 175 10.44 2.74 -14.45
N ARG A 176 10.85 3.96 -14.10
CA ARG A 176 10.07 5.20 -14.22
C ARG A 176 9.47 5.45 -15.62
N ASP A 177 10.18 5.06 -16.68
CA ASP A 177 9.77 5.16 -18.08
C ASP A 177 8.77 4.07 -18.50
N LYS A 178 8.81 2.90 -17.85
CA LYS A 178 7.88 1.78 -18.06
C LYS A 178 6.68 1.80 -17.11
N PHE A 179 6.53 2.86 -16.33
CA PHE A 179 5.44 2.95 -15.34
C PHE A 179 4.06 2.78 -15.97
N ASP A 180 3.85 3.32 -17.17
CA ASP A 180 2.58 3.14 -17.88
C ASP A 180 2.31 1.68 -18.25
N ASP A 181 3.34 0.89 -18.54
CA ASP A 181 3.18 -0.53 -18.86
C ASP A 181 2.81 -1.33 -17.61
N GLY A 182 3.46 -1.04 -16.47
CA GLY A 182 3.05 -1.59 -15.17
C GLY A 182 1.60 -1.20 -14.80
N LEU A 183 1.18 0.03 -15.07
CA LEU A 183 -0.21 0.46 -14.87
C LEU A 183 -1.17 -0.27 -15.81
N LYS A 184 -0.83 -0.44 -17.09
CA LYS A 184 -1.66 -1.21 -18.05
C LYS A 184 -1.84 -2.65 -17.59
N GLU A 185 -0.76 -3.29 -17.15
CA GLU A 185 -0.78 -4.65 -16.60
C GLU A 185 -1.71 -4.71 -15.39
N THR A 186 -1.52 -3.79 -14.44
CA THR A 186 -2.35 -3.70 -13.22
C THR A 186 -3.83 -3.50 -13.57
N ILE A 187 -4.16 -2.55 -14.47
CA ILE A 187 -5.53 -2.30 -14.94
C ILE A 187 -6.11 -3.56 -15.60
N GLY A 188 -5.33 -4.21 -16.47
CA GLY A 188 -5.72 -5.45 -17.14
C GLY A 188 -6.00 -6.58 -16.15
N TRP A 189 -5.21 -6.66 -15.07
CA TRP A 189 -5.42 -7.63 -14.01
C TRP A 189 -6.75 -7.39 -13.28
N TYR A 190 -7.05 -6.16 -12.84
CA TYR A 190 -8.32 -5.87 -12.15
C TYR A 190 -9.55 -6.10 -13.05
N LYS A 191 -9.45 -5.83 -14.36
CA LYS A 191 -10.52 -6.13 -15.33
C LYS A 191 -10.78 -7.63 -15.48
N LYS A 192 -9.74 -8.46 -15.37
CA LYS A 192 -9.83 -9.92 -15.54
C LYS A 192 -10.15 -10.67 -14.24
N ASN A 193 -10.05 -10.01 -13.09
CA ASN A 193 -10.15 -10.65 -11.77
C ASN A 193 -11.24 -10.00 -10.90
N GLU A 194 -12.39 -9.68 -11.50
CA GLU A 194 -13.54 -9.13 -10.77
C GLU A 194 -14.03 -10.03 -9.64
N ASP A 195 -14.03 -11.35 -9.86
CA ASP A 195 -14.38 -12.34 -8.84
C ASP A 195 -13.44 -12.30 -7.62
N TRP A 196 -12.21 -11.79 -7.78
CA TRP A 196 -11.29 -11.62 -6.66
C TRP A 196 -11.60 -10.35 -5.85
N TRP A 197 -11.74 -9.17 -6.49
CA TRP A 197 -11.86 -7.91 -5.74
C TRP A 197 -13.30 -7.52 -5.39
N ARG A 198 -14.31 -7.93 -6.16
CA ARG A 198 -15.71 -7.57 -5.88
C ARG A 198 -16.16 -8.05 -4.49
N PRO A 199 -15.88 -9.30 -4.08
CA PRO A 199 -16.22 -9.75 -2.73
C PRO A 199 -15.51 -8.98 -1.62
N LEU A 200 -14.31 -8.45 -1.89
CA LEU A 200 -13.53 -7.69 -0.90
C LEU A 200 -14.17 -6.35 -0.53
N LEU A 201 -14.96 -5.77 -1.44
CA LEU A 201 -15.73 -4.55 -1.19
C LEU A 201 -16.92 -4.77 -0.24
N GLN A 202 -17.33 -6.03 -0.04
CA GLN A 202 -18.47 -6.42 0.79
C GLN A 202 -18.03 -7.10 2.10
N ARG A 203 -16.73 -7.06 2.42
CA ARG A 203 -16.15 -7.87 3.50
C ARG A 203 -16.66 -7.42 4.88
N ARG A 204 -17.19 -8.39 5.62
CA ARG A 204 -17.61 -8.27 7.02
C ARG A 204 -17.08 -9.45 7.84
N ALA A 205 -16.87 -9.24 9.13
CA ALA A 205 -16.47 -10.27 10.08
C ALA A 205 -17.51 -10.33 11.20
N LEU A 206 -17.97 -11.53 11.54
CA LEU A 206 -18.72 -11.75 12.78
C LEU A 206 -17.71 -11.99 13.90
N ILE A 207 -17.80 -11.20 14.95
CA ILE A 207 -17.03 -11.36 16.18
C ILE A 207 -18.02 -11.83 17.24
N SER A 208 -17.78 -13.03 17.77
CA SER A 208 -18.62 -13.63 18.80
C SER A 208 -17.82 -13.82 20.09
N ASN A 209 -18.46 -13.56 21.23
CA ASN A 209 -17.96 -13.94 22.55
C ASN A 209 -19.10 -14.60 23.34
N GLY A 210 -19.40 -15.86 23.01
CA GLY A 210 -20.54 -16.59 23.56
C GLY A 210 -21.86 -16.03 23.03
N ASP A 211 -22.69 -15.48 23.93
CA ASP A 211 -24.02 -14.98 23.60
C ASP A 211 -24.02 -13.62 22.87
N ASN A 212 -22.87 -12.95 22.81
CA ASN A 212 -22.74 -11.63 22.20
C ASN A 212 -22.12 -11.70 20.80
N ASN A 213 -22.89 -11.28 19.81
CA ASN A 213 -22.49 -11.21 18.41
C ASN A 213 -22.42 -9.76 17.92
N VAL A 214 -21.22 -9.34 17.49
CA VAL A 214 -20.98 -8.05 16.85
C VAL A 214 -20.45 -8.29 15.46
N PHE A 215 -21.05 -7.67 14.46
CA PHE A 215 -20.43 -7.63 13.15
C PHE A 215 -19.51 -6.43 13.04
N ALA A 216 -18.27 -6.68 12.67
CA ALA A 216 -17.33 -5.68 12.19
C ALA A 216 -17.42 -5.58 10.66
N TYR A 217 -17.61 -4.36 10.16
CA TYR A 217 -17.69 -4.05 8.74
C TYR A 217 -16.57 -3.10 8.36
N MET A 218 -15.90 -3.40 7.26
CA MET A 218 -15.03 -2.44 6.60
C MET A 218 -15.77 -1.95 5.36
N SER A 219 -16.22 -0.70 5.40
CA SER A 219 -16.89 -0.06 4.26
C SER A 219 -15.91 0.86 3.55
N LEU A 220 -15.93 0.83 2.22
CA LEU A 220 -15.17 1.74 1.38
C LEU A 220 -16.15 2.74 0.74
N ASP A 221 -16.08 3.99 1.15
CA ASP A 221 -16.73 5.07 0.41
C ASP A 221 -15.96 5.28 -0.89
N ARG A 222 -16.55 4.79 -1.99
CA ARG A 222 -15.95 4.81 -3.33
C ARG A 222 -15.83 6.23 -3.87
N GLU A 223 -16.66 7.17 -3.43
CA GLU A 223 -16.63 8.54 -3.95
C GLU A 223 -15.52 9.38 -3.35
N VAL A 224 -15.16 9.13 -2.10
CA VAL A 224 -14.10 9.88 -1.39
C VAL A 224 -12.87 9.01 -1.10
N GLY A 225 -12.92 7.72 -1.39
CA GLY A 225 -11.85 6.77 -1.12
C GLY A 225 -11.56 6.57 0.36
N LYS A 226 -12.54 6.74 1.25
CA LYS A 226 -12.33 6.56 2.70
C LYS A 226 -12.84 5.20 3.15
N THR A 227 -11.96 4.46 3.81
CA THR A 227 -12.35 3.23 4.52
C THR A 227 -12.85 3.60 5.92
N LYS A 228 -14.01 3.05 6.31
CA LYS A 228 -14.54 3.14 7.66
C LYS A 228 -14.73 1.75 8.23
N LEU A 229 -14.12 1.52 9.39
CA LEU A 229 -14.41 0.37 10.24
C LEU A 229 -15.64 0.71 11.12
N SER A 230 -16.62 -0.18 11.18
CA SER A 230 -17.85 0.02 11.95
C SER A 230 -18.25 -1.28 12.65
N PHE A 231 -18.86 -1.17 13.82
CA PHE A 231 -19.26 -2.31 14.65
C PHE A 231 -20.76 -2.19 14.95
N ASN A 232 -21.56 -3.18 14.52
CA ASN A 232 -23.01 -3.19 14.75
C ASN A 232 -23.46 -4.51 15.39
N PRO A 233 -24.44 -4.50 16.31
CA PRO A 233 -25.11 -5.71 16.79
C PRO A 233 -25.78 -6.47 15.65
N GLU A 234 -25.77 -7.82 15.69
CA GLU A 234 -26.38 -8.70 14.68
C GLU A 234 -27.86 -8.36 14.37
N GLU A 235 -28.63 -7.96 15.39
CA GLU A 235 -30.06 -7.68 15.26
C GLU A 235 -30.37 -6.41 14.45
N THR A 236 -29.39 -5.52 14.25
CA THR A 236 -29.60 -4.23 13.56
C THR A 236 -29.43 -4.27 12.04
N ILE A 237 -29.08 -5.42 11.45
CA ILE A 237 -28.90 -5.56 10.01
C ILE A 237 -30.14 -6.17 9.36
N ALA A 238 -30.63 -5.53 8.28
CA ALA A 238 -31.78 -6.00 7.51
C ALA A 238 -31.58 -7.44 7.00
N LYS A 239 -32.65 -8.25 6.96
CA LYS A 239 -32.56 -9.68 6.64
C LYS A 239 -32.02 -9.98 5.22
N ASP A 240 -32.13 -9.03 4.28
CA ASP A 240 -31.65 -9.18 2.90
C ASP A 240 -30.18 -8.80 2.69
N ASP A 241 -29.55 -8.08 3.62
CA ASP A 241 -28.12 -7.71 3.53
C ASP A 241 -27.20 -8.83 4.06
N ARG A 242 -27.68 -10.08 4.08
CA ARG A 242 -26.99 -11.21 4.71
C ARG A 242 -26.02 -11.93 3.76
N ALA A 243 -25.01 -11.25 3.22
CA ALA A 243 -23.87 -11.93 2.60
C ALA A 243 -23.00 -12.66 3.66
N LYS A 244 -23.32 -13.91 4.01
CA LYS A 244 -22.51 -14.70 4.96
C LYS A 244 -21.18 -15.09 4.33
N ILE A 245 -20.08 -14.47 4.76
CA ILE A 245 -18.75 -15.10 4.64
C ILE A 245 -18.54 -15.88 5.93
N VAL A 246 -18.69 -17.20 5.85
CA VAL A 246 -18.28 -18.11 6.93
C VAL A 246 -16.76 -18.18 6.84
N LEU A 247 -16.06 -17.56 7.78
CA LEU A 247 -14.67 -17.89 8.04
C LEU A 247 -14.70 -19.32 8.58
N THR A 248 -14.45 -20.32 7.74
CA THR A 248 -14.21 -21.67 8.21
C THR A 248 -12.89 -21.63 8.97
N GLU A 249 -12.88 -22.13 10.21
CA GLU A 249 -11.73 -22.15 11.14
C GLU A 249 -10.51 -22.94 10.64
N LYS A 250 -10.45 -23.32 9.36
CA LYS A 250 -9.44 -24.24 8.81
C LYS A 250 -8.08 -23.58 8.50
N LEU A 251 -7.71 -22.53 9.21
CA LEU A 251 -6.37 -21.91 9.08
C LEU A 251 -5.53 -21.95 10.37
N LEU A 252 -5.99 -22.61 11.43
CA LEU A 252 -5.17 -22.81 12.64
C LEU A 252 -5.24 -24.23 13.25
N THR A 253 -5.76 -25.22 12.55
CA THR A 253 -5.78 -26.61 13.04
C THR A 253 -5.54 -27.61 11.91
N GLU A 254 -4.27 -27.87 11.58
CA GLU A 254 -3.81 -29.25 11.32
C GLU A 254 -2.43 -29.40 11.97
N GLU A 255 -2.33 -30.41 12.83
CA GLU A 255 -1.15 -30.82 13.60
C GLU A 255 -0.01 -31.29 12.70
N ASN A 256 1.22 -30.90 13.04
CA ASN A 256 2.40 -31.78 13.21
C ASN A 256 3.53 -30.99 13.87
#